data_AF-A0A944QTM4-F1
#
_entry.id   AF-A0A944QTM4-F1
#
_cell.length_a   1.000
_cell.length_b   1.000
_cell.length_c   1.000
_cell.angle_alpha   90.00
_cell.angle_beta   90.00
_cell.angle_gamma   90.00
#
_symmetry.space_group_name_H-M   'P 1'
#
loop_
_entity.id
_entity.type
_entity.pdbx_description
1 polymer ?
#
loop_
_entity_poly.entity_id
_entity_poly.type
_entity_poly.pdbx_seq_one_letter_code
_entity_poly.pdbx_strand_id
1 'polypeptide(L)'
;MKQENRLVTSSSRSWWRNCALHADEEIIAIDAMEDRIAPLTANLTQIRELITGLELCHHKAARWVYNIVVAIGIGKTSKGLGTRSQGRQHPIETVWQNACTALSAWNAGCPADKVDLLVDTIPASQLLTCLGGRSPLKQWQVQRVIEKTRSLINWPHSRDDPAAEYAWLLLSVGEYEFTYLDRCPECYKDHEEFWQTTVRTFIRDTENGDQANLSLALAIDNLWPCHWNFAENLQIVLEAIGGKLNTDTPFSACGRNISLVPIRGRMETISNTLMAFCGTLESGQDVDKELLELLGKQAEEKRWLAASLAKTIRLQLNPPADMRAISSMAGPDWINKE
;
A
#
# COMPACT_ATOMS: atom_id res chain seq x y z
N MET A 1 39.80 3.77 -23.43
CA MET A 1 38.75 4.54 -22.72
C MET A 1 37.41 4.12 -23.27
N LYS A 2 36.68 3.28 -22.53
CA LYS A 2 35.33 2.86 -22.91
C LYS A 2 34.39 4.03 -22.68
N GLN A 3 33.65 4.38 -23.71
CA GLN A 3 32.60 5.39 -23.70
C GLN A 3 31.42 4.78 -22.94
N GLU A 4 31.21 5.20 -21.70
CA GLU A 4 30.01 4.84 -20.95
C GLU A 4 28.81 5.51 -21.61
N ASN A 5 28.00 4.70 -22.30
CA ASN A 5 26.65 5.05 -22.69
C ASN A 5 25.85 5.40 -21.44
N ARG A 6 25.72 6.68 -21.11
CA ARG A 6 24.62 7.16 -20.27
C ARG A 6 23.34 6.92 -21.06
N LEU A 7 22.66 5.81 -20.76
CA LEU A 7 21.25 5.64 -21.09
C LEU A 7 20.51 6.85 -20.53
N VAL A 8 20.03 7.72 -21.42
CA VAL A 8 19.09 8.78 -21.07
C VAL A 8 17.79 8.06 -20.68
N THR A 9 17.59 7.82 -19.39
CA THR A 9 16.33 7.26 -18.88
C THR A 9 15.26 8.34 -18.99
N SER A 10 14.40 8.25 -19.99
CA SER A 10 13.24 9.14 -20.12
C SER A 10 12.29 8.93 -18.94
N SER A 11 11.87 10.02 -18.30
CA SER A 11 10.79 10.00 -17.31
C SER A 11 9.54 9.34 -17.92
N SER A 12 8.90 8.43 -17.19
CA SER A 12 7.66 7.80 -17.66
C SER A 12 6.50 8.79 -17.70
N ARG A 13 5.55 8.61 -18.62
CA ARG A 13 4.27 9.35 -18.60
C ARG A 13 3.59 9.19 -17.23
N SER A 14 2.80 10.19 -16.82
CA SER A 14 2.09 10.21 -15.52
C SER A 14 1.17 9.00 -15.29
N TRP A 15 0.78 8.34 -16.37
CA TRP A 15 0.10 7.05 -16.44
C TRP A 15 0.77 5.90 -15.68
N TRP A 16 2.07 5.98 -15.43
CA TRP A 16 2.86 4.92 -14.80
C TRP A 16 3.27 5.21 -13.36
N ARG A 17 2.87 6.37 -12.81
CA ARG A 17 3.32 6.88 -11.50
C ARG A 17 3.07 5.96 -10.30
N ASN A 18 2.15 5.00 -10.42
CA ASN A 18 1.87 4.01 -9.38
C ASN A 18 2.78 2.77 -9.43
N CYS A 19 3.63 2.63 -10.45
CA CYS A 19 4.42 1.41 -10.61
C CYS A 19 5.80 1.59 -11.27
N ALA A 20 6.12 2.77 -11.82
CA ALA A 20 7.44 3.08 -12.37
C ALA A 20 7.76 4.58 -12.31
N LEU A 21 9.03 4.92 -12.09
CA LEU A 21 9.56 6.29 -12.26
C LEU A 21 10.15 6.51 -13.66
N HIS A 22 10.64 5.44 -14.28
CA HIS A 22 11.30 5.47 -15.58
C HIS A 22 10.63 4.50 -16.55
N ALA A 23 10.57 4.89 -17.83
CA ALA A 23 10.02 4.05 -18.88
C ALA A 23 11.05 2.99 -19.32
N ASP A 24 10.67 1.71 -19.26
CA ASP A 24 11.39 0.62 -19.93
C ASP A 24 10.91 0.45 -21.38
N GLU A 25 11.54 -0.46 -22.14
CA GLU A 25 11.21 -0.69 -23.56
C GLU A 25 9.74 -1.06 -23.78
N GLU A 26 9.14 -1.80 -22.84
CA GLU A 26 7.74 -2.20 -22.92
C GLU A 26 6.79 -1.03 -22.62
N ILE A 27 7.12 -0.19 -21.64
CA ILE A 27 6.40 1.07 -21.37
C ILE A 27 6.44 1.96 -22.62
N ILE A 28 7.60 2.13 -23.25
CA ILE A 28 7.74 2.93 -24.47
C ILE A 28 6.87 2.37 -25.60
N ALA A 29 6.84 1.03 -25.76
CA ALA A 29 6.00 0.39 -26.76
C ALA A 29 4.50 0.61 -26.50
N ILE A 30 4.07 0.56 -25.24
CA ILE A 30 2.68 0.83 -24.84
C ILE A 30 2.33 2.30 -25.02
N ASP A 31 3.21 3.23 -24.66
CA ASP A 31 3.05 4.67 -24.88
C ASP A 31 2.90 4.98 -26.38
N ALA A 32 3.65 4.28 -27.25
CA ALA A 32 3.46 4.39 -28.70
C ALA A 32 2.10 3.86 -29.19
N MET A 33 1.44 2.94 -28.46
CA MET A 33 0.06 2.54 -28.77
C MET A 33 -0.91 3.68 -28.48
N GLU A 34 -0.70 4.43 -27.39
CA GLU A 34 -1.49 5.62 -27.05
C GLU A 34 -1.40 6.67 -28.17
N ASP A 35 -0.19 6.93 -28.66
CA ASP A 35 0.05 7.95 -29.69
C ASP A 35 -0.72 7.65 -31.00
N ARG A 36 -0.95 6.38 -31.31
CA ARG A 36 -1.71 5.96 -32.52
C ARG A 36 -3.22 6.15 -32.40
N ILE A 37 -3.74 6.09 -31.17
CA ILE A 37 -5.18 6.22 -30.90
C ILE A 37 -5.56 7.62 -30.39
N ALA A 38 -4.56 8.51 -30.25
CA ALA A 38 -4.78 9.88 -29.81
C ALA A 38 -5.59 10.68 -30.85
N PRO A 39 -6.43 11.65 -30.41
CA PRO A 39 -6.69 12.01 -29.01
C PRO A 39 -7.60 11.01 -28.28
N LEU A 40 -7.32 10.80 -26.98
CA LEU A 40 -8.11 9.89 -26.15
C LEU A 40 -9.52 10.43 -25.89
N THR A 41 -10.52 9.55 -25.98
CA THR A 41 -11.88 9.87 -25.55
C THR A 41 -11.98 9.91 -24.03
N ALA A 42 -12.97 10.63 -23.48
CA ALA A 42 -13.19 10.72 -22.03
C ALA A 42 -13.32 9.33 -21.35
N ASN A 43 -13.98 8.36 -22.01
CA ASN A 43 -14.11 7.01 -21.48
C ASN A 43 -12.75 6.29 -21.39
N LEU A 44 -11.89 6.44 -22.40
CA LEU A 44 -10.56 5.82 -22.41
C LEU A 44 -9.68 6.43 -21.32
N THR A 45 -9.69 7.75 -21.19
CA THR A 45 -8.98 8.45 -20.11
C THR A 45 -9.43 7.97 -18.74
N GLN A 46 -10.74 7.88 -18.49
CA GLN A 46 -11.28 7.39 -17.22
C GLN A 46 -10.85 5.97 -16.90
N ILE A 47 -10.85 5.05 -17.87
CA ILE A 47 -10.38 3.68 -17.65
C ILE A 47 -8.88 3.67 -17.38
N ARG A 48 -8.10 4.48 -18.11
CA ARG A 48 -6.65 4.59 -17.88
C ARG A 48 -6.33 5.13 -16.49
N GLU A 49 -7.11 6.08 -16.00
CA GLU A 49 -7.00 6.60 -14.62
C GLU A 49 -7.28 5.53 -13.56
N LEU A 50 -8.22 4.60 -13.79
CA LEU A 50 -8.42 3.46 -12.90
C LEU A 50 -7.17 2.58 -12.81
N ILE A 51 -6.49 2.35 -13.94
CA ILE A 51 -5.23 1.60 -13.98
C ILE A 51 -4.14 2.35 -13.22
N THR A 52 -4.03 3.67 -13.41
CA THR A 52 -3.07 4.54 -12.71
C THR A 52 -3.32 4.61 -11.20
N GLY A 53 -4.56 4.46 -10.74
CA GLY A 53 -4.90 4.46 -9.32
C GLY A 53 -4.88 3.09 -8.66
N LEU A 54 -4.56 2.02 -9.40
CA LEU A 54 -4.53 0.66 -8.88
C LEU A 54 -3.38 0.50 -7.87
N GLU A 55 -3.67 -0.11 -6.73
CA GLU A 55 -2.69 -0.49 -5.70
C GLU A 55 -2.94 -1.95 -5.29
N LEU A 56 -2.04 -2.88 -5.66
CA LEU A 56 -2.22 -4.32 -5.41
C LEU A 56 -2.09 -4.70 -3.93
N CYS A 57 -1.52 -3.82 -3.10
CA CYS A 57 -1.44 -3.99 -1.65
C CYS A 57 -2.80 -3.78 -0.94
N HIS A 58 -3.79 -3.23 -1.65
CA HIS A 58 -5.09 -2.92 -1.08
C HIS A 58 -5.97 -4.18 -0.96
N HIS A 59 -6.72 -4.33 0.14
CA HIS A 59 -7.61 -5.48 0.37
C HIS A 59 -8.69 -5.71 -0.71
N LYS A 60 -8.95 -4.70 -1.57
CA LYS A 60 -9.90 -4.77 -2.70
C LYS A 60 -9.24 -4.98 -4.07
N ALA A 61 -7.92 -5.11 -4.14
CA ALA A 61 -7.17 -5.10 -5.39
C ALA A 61 -7.73 -6.09 -6.44
N ALA A 62 -8.04 -7.33 -6.04
CA ALA A 62 -8.62 -8.31 -6.98
C ALA A 62 -9.97 -7.84 -7.57
N ARG A 63 -10.83 -7.22 -6.76
CA ARG A 63 -12.10 -6.67 -7.23
C ARG A 63 -11.89 -5.45 -8.13
N TRP A 64 -10.91 -4.62 -7.82
CA TRP A 64 -10.54 -3.47 -8.66
C TRP A 64 -10.07 -3.90 -10.03
N VAL A 65 -9.12 -4.84 -10.09
CA VAL A 65 -8.63 -5.40 -11.36
C VAL A 65 -9.78 -5.99 -12.18
N TYR A 66 -10.67 -6.77 -11.57
CA TYR A 66 -11.86 -7.29 -12.25
C TYR A 66 -12.74 -6.17 -12.84
N ASN A 67 -13.00 -5.12 -12.06
CA ASN A 67 -13.81 -3.99 -12.54
C ASN A 67 -13.14 -3.25 -13.71
N ILE A 68 -11.81 -3.12 -13.70
CA ILE A 68 -11.06 -2.52 -14.80
C ILE A 68 -11.17 -3.40 -16.04
N VAL A 69 -11.01 -4.72 -15.94
CA VAL A 69 -11.18 -5.66 -17.06
C VAL A 69 -12.58 -5.53 -17.67
N VAL A 70 -13.62 -5.48 -16.85
CA VAL A 70 -15.00 -5.25 -17.32
C VAL A 70 -15.14 -3.90 -18.02
N ALA A 71 -14.55 -2.83 -17.47
CA ALA A 71 -14.59 -1.51 -18.09
C ALA A 71 -13.89 -1.47 -19.45
N ILE A 72 -12.75 -2.17 -19.60
CA ILE A 72 -12.06 -2.36 -20.88
C ILE A 72 -12.97 -3.10 -21.87
N GLY A 73 -13.59 -4.20 -21.43
CA GLY A 73 -14.50 -5.00 -22.24
C GLY A 73 -15.70 -4.22 -22.78
N ILE A 74 -16.32 -3.39 -21.94
CA ILE A 74 -17.47 -2.55 -22.31
C ILE A 74 -17.03 -1.27 -23.06
N GLY A 75 -15.81 -0.80 -22.84
CA GLY A 75 -15.27 0.44 -23.42
C GLY A 75 -15.70 1.73 -22.68
N LYS A 76 -16.25 1.60 -21.47
CA LYS A 76 -16.58 2.73 -20.58
C LYS A 76 -16.63 2.27 -19.13
N THR A 77 -16.51 3.22 -18.21
CA THR A 77 -16.80 3.01 -16.80
C THR A 77 -17.74 4.09 -16.27
N SER A 78 -18.64 3.73 -15.36
CA SER A 78 -19.39 4.69 -14.55
C SER A 78 -19.00 4.62 -13.07
N LYS A 79 -17.98 3.81 -12.76
CA LYS A 79 -17.51 3.54 -11.40
C LYS A 79 -16.01 3.83 -11.33
N GLY A 80 -15.60 4.61 -10.34
CA GLY A 80 -14.19 4.70 -9.93
C GLY A 80 -13.66 3.35 -9.42
N LEU A 81 -12.53 3.36 -8.71
CA LEU A 81 -12.09 2.23 -7.85
C LEU A 81 -13.03 1.98 -6.65
N GLY A 82 -14.29 2.41 -6.74
CA GLY A 82 -15.32 2.29 -5.73
C GLY A 82 -15.24 3.40 -4.69
N THR A 83 -16.02 4.47 -4.90
CA THR A 83 -16.42 5.36 -3.80
C THR A 83 -17.71 4.82 -3.19
N ARG A 84 -17.84 4.90 -1.86
CA ARG A 84 -19.04 4.44 -1.16
C ARG A 84 -20.06 5.57 -1.11
N SER A 85 -21.34 5.23 -1.18
CA SER A 85 -22.41 6.18 -0.87
C SER A 85 -22.34 6.58 0.60
N GLN A 86 -22.64 7.84 0.90
CA GLN A 86 -22.67 8.38 2.26
C GLN A 86 -23.48 7.49 3.20
N GLY A 87 -22.94 7.22 4.39
CA GLY A 87 -23.58 6.39 5.43
C GLY A 87 -23.42 4.87 5.29
N ARG A 88 -22.77 4.36 4.22
CA ARG A 88 -22.48 2.91 4.09
C ARG A 88 -21.08 2.56 4.62
N GLN A 89 -21.05 1.80 5.71
CA GLN A 89 -19.83 1.21 6.25
C GLN A 89 -19.42 -0.05 5.46
N HIS A 90 -18.13 -0.20 5.19
CA HIS A 90 -17.58 -1.45 4.67
C HIS A 90 -17.26 -2.38 5.84
N PRO A 91 -17.46 -3.70 5.77
CA PRO A 91 -17.17 -4.60 6.89
C PRO A 91 -15.75 -4.47 7.45
N ILE A 92 -14.78 -4.17 6.59
CA ILE A 92 -13.39 -3.92 7.01
C ILE A 92 -13.24 -2.71 7.94
N GLU A 93 -14.13 -1.72 7.90
CA GLU A 93 -14.06 -0.57 8.80
C GLU A 93 -14.43 -0.96 10.23
N THR A 94 -15.26 -1.99 10.40
CA THR A 94 -15.52 -2.55 11.72
C THR A 94 -14.23 -3.12 12.32
N VAL A 95 -13.34 -3.71 11.52
CA VAL A 95 -12.01 -4.15 11.98
C VAL A 95 -11.20 -2.96 12.49
N TRP A 96 -11.17 -1.86 11.73
CA TRP A 96 -10.41 -0.66 12.11
C TRP A 96 -11.00 0.03 13.35
N GLN A 97 -12.33 0.09 13.45
CA GLN A 97 -13.06 0.62 14.60
C GLN A 97 -12.82 -0.24 15.85
N ASN A 98 -12.81 -1.56 15.71
CA ASN A 98 -12.51 -2.48 16.81
C ASN A 98 -11.06 -2.32 17.28
N ALA A 99 -10.10 -2.18 16.36
CA ALA A 99 -8.71 -1.89 16.71
C ALA A 99 -8.59 -0.58 17.52
N CYS A 100 -9.18 0.51 17.01
CA CYS A 100 -9.23 1.79 17.71
C CYS A 100 -9.88 1.69 19.10
N THR A 101 -11.03 1.00 19.20
CA THR A 101 -11.76 0.82 20.46
C THR A 101 -10.94 0.03 21.47
N ALA A 102 -10.35 -1.09 21.06
CA ALA A 102 -9.52 -1.94 21.91
C ALA A 102 -8.29 -1.18 22.44
N LEU A 103 -7.55 -0.52 21.55
CA LEU A 103 -6.37 0.27 21.92
C LEU A 103 -6.74 1.45 22.81
N SER A 104 -7.86 2.13 22.55
CA SER A 104 -8.35 3.22 23.40
C SER A 104 -8.73 2.72 24.80
N ALA A 105 -9.39 1.56 24.90
CA ALA A 105 -9.71 0.94 26.19
C ALA A 105 -8.43 0.58 26.96
N TRP A 106 -7.42 0.03 26.29
CA TRP A 106 -6.13 -0.25 26.92
C TRP A 106 -5.44 1.04 27.39
N ASN A 107 -5.43 2.10 26.59
CA ASN A 107 -4.86 3.39 26.99
C ASN A 107 -5.58 4.00 28.21
N ALA A 108 -6.89 3.81 28.31
CA ALA A 108 -7.72 4.25 29.45
C ALA A 108 -7.57 3.38 30.72
N GLY A 109 -6.72 2.34 30.69
CA GLY A 109 -6.44 1.50 31.85
C GLY A 109 -7.23 0.19 31.91
N CYS A 110 -8.07 -0.11 30.94
CA CYS A 110 -8.84 -1.37 30.90
C CYS A 110 -7.89 -2.59 30.79
N PRO A 111 -8.01 -3.62 31.64
CA PRO A 111 -7.24 -4.86 31.49
C PRO A 111 -7.49 -5.54 30.14
N ALA A 112 -6.45 -6.11 29.54
CA ALA A 112 -6.52 -6.70 28.19
C ALA A 112 -7.53 -7.85 28.09
N ASP A 113 -7.67 -8.66 29.15
CA ASP A 113 -8.61 -9.79 29.25
C ASP A 113 -10.08 -9.36 29.33
N LYS A 114 -10.35 -8.06 29.55
CA LYS A 114 -11.71 -7.49 29.59
C LYS A 114 -12.17 -6.90 28.26
N VAL A 115 -11.29 -6.88 27.24
CA VAL A 115 -11.64 -6.37 25.91
C VAL A 115 -12.09 -7.53 25.02
N ASP A 116 -13.41 -7.69 24.90
CA ASP A 116 -14.05 -8.73 24.08
C ASP A 116 -14.43 -8.17 22.70
N LEU A 117 -13.42 -8.02 21.85
CA LEU A 117 -13.54 -7.57 20.46
C LEU A 117 -12.66 -8.42 19.55
N LEU A 118 -13.02 -8.50 18.27
CA LEU A 118 -12.19 -9.08 17.22
C LEU A 118 -11.61 -7.98 16.34
N VAL A 119 -10.30 -8.03 16.09
CA VAL A 119 -9.62 -7.25 15.05
C VAL A 119 -9.35 -8.21 13.91
N ASP A 120 -10.23 -8.18 12.90
CA ASP A 120 -10.34 -9.20 11.87
C ASP A 120 -10.61 -10.58 12.49
N THR A 121 -9.66 -11.51 12.38
CA THR A 121 -9.76 -12.85 12.97
C THR A 121 -9.06 -12.98 14.32
N ILE A 122 -8.38 -11.91 14.79
CA ILE A 122 -7.54 -11.94 16.00
C ILE A 122 -8.31 -11.34 17.20
N PRO A 123 -8.37 -12.05 18.35
CA PRO A 123 -8.90 -11.47 19.58
C PRO A 123 -8.11 -10.22 20.01
N ALA A 124 -8.81 -9.13 20.29
CA ALA A 124 -8.18 -7.89 20.74
C ALA A 124 -7.37 -8.09 22.04
N SER A 125 -7.85 -8.94 22.95
CA SER A 125 -7.14 -9.31 24.18
C SER A 125 -5.76 -9.92 23.91
N GLN A 126 -5.61 -10.71 22.83
CA GLN A 126 -4.33 -11.27 22.41
C GLN A 126 -3.37 -10.16 21.96
N LEU A 127 -3.83 -9.26 21.10
CA LEU A 127 -3.04 -8.11 20.63
C LEU A 127 -2.57 -7.22 21.79
N LEU A 128 -3.48 -6.94 22.73
CA LEU A 128 -3.22 -6.06 23.87
C LEU A 128 -2.30 -6.69 24.93
N THR A 129 -2.29 -8.02 25.06
CA THR A 129 -1.42 -8.71 26.02
C THR A 129 0.06 -8.51 25.68
N CYS A 130 0.40 -8.44 24.39
CA CYS A 130 1.77 -8.22 23.93
C CYS A 130 2.36 -6.89 24.39
N LEU A 131 1.54 -5.87 24.68
CA LEU A 131 2.00 -4.57 25.17
C LEU A 131 2.62 -4.64 26.58
N GLY A 132 2.26 -5.65 27.38
CA GLY A 132 2.72 -5.80 28.76
C GLY A 132 2.28 -4.65 29.68
N GLY A 133 3.12 -4.33 30.67
CA GLY A 133 2.85 -3.24 31.62
C GLY A 133 2.84 -1.86 30.94
N ARG A 134 1.92 -1.00 31.37
CA ARG A 134 1.81 0.38 30.88
C ARG A 134 2.98 1.24 31.36
N SER A 135 3.49 2.08 30.46
CA SER A 135 4.40 3.17 30.77
C SER A 135 3.97 4.41 29.98
N PRO A 136 4.39 5.63 30.39
CA PRO A 136 4.10 6.84 29.63
C PRO A 136 4.50 6.74 28.15
N LEU A 137 5.68 6.17 27.86
CA LEU A 137 6.15 5.93 26.50
C LEU A 137 5.21 5.00 25.72
N LYS A 138 4.84 3.84 26.29
CA LYS A 138 3.97 2.87 25.61
C LYS A 138 2.58 3.43 25.34
N GLN A 139 2.01 4.17 26.28
CA GLN A 139 0.72 4.85 26.08
C GLN A 139 0.80 5.90 24.97
N TRP A 140 1.90 6.66 24.93
CA TRP A 140 2.16 7.63 23.87
C TRP A 140 2.30 6.95 22.49
N GLN A 141 3.03 5.83 22.40
CA GLN A 141 3.17 5.08 21.15
C GLN A 141 1.85 4.45 20.68
N VAL A 142 1.10 3.81 21.59
CA VAL A 142 -0.23 3.25 21.29
C VAL A 142 -1.19 4.35 20.81
N GLN A 143 -1.10 5.55 21.39
CA GLN A 143 -1.90 6.68 20.96
C GLN A 143 -1.62 7.07 19.48
N ARG A 144 -0.37 6.99 19.01
CA ARG A 144 -0.03 7.21 17.59
C ARG A 144 -0.62 6.15 16.67
N VAL A 145 -0.65 4.89 17.12
CA VAL A 145 -1.30 3.79 16.38
C VAL A 145 -2.81 4.02 16.24
N ILE A 146 -3.46 4.49 17.32
CA ILE A 146 -4.88 4.86 17.32
C ILE A 146 -5.12 5.99 16.31
N GLU A 147 -4.34 7.07 16.37
CA GLU A 147 -4.47 8.22 15.47
C GLU A 147 -4.27 7.82 14.01
N LYS A 148 -3.23 7.04 13.71
CA LYS A 148 -2.97 6.52 12.36
C LYS A 148 -4.15 5.72 11.84
N THR A 149 -4.64 4.76 12.63
CA THR A 149 -5.76 3.90 12.24
C THR A 149 -7.04 4.70 12.05
N ARG A 150 -7.32 5.63 12.97
CA ARG A 150 -8.52 6.47 12.96
C ARG A 150 -8.56 7.43 11.77
N SER A 151 -7.41 7.92 11.31
CA SER A 151 -7.32 8.87 10.19
C SER A 151 -7.95 8.35 8.89
N LEU A 152 -8.00 7.02 8.72
CA LEU A 152 -8.63 6.38 7.56
C LEU A 152 -10.07 5.93 7.78
N ILE A 153 -10.58 5.98 9.01
CA ILE A 153 -11.99 5.69 9.28
C ILE A 153 -12.82 6.83 8.72
N ASN A 154 -13.86 6.51 7.93
CA ASN A 154 -14.69 7.46 7.20
C ASN A 154 -13.96 8.25 6.09
N TRP A 155 -12.73 7.87 5.70
CA TRP A 155 -12.04 8.50 4.57
C TRP A 155 -12.86 8.41 3.26
N PRO A 156 -12.94 9.48 2.44
CA PRO A 156 -12.23 10.76 2.56
C PRO A 156 -12.93 11.83 3.42
N HIS A 157 -14.07 11.52 4.03
CA HIS A 157 -14.87 12.46 4.83
C HIS A 157 -14.24 12.84 6.18
N SER A 158 -13.17 12.14 6.60
CA SER A 158 -12.41 12.50 7.80
C SER A 158 -11.65 13.83 7.66
N ARG A 159 -11.49 14.38 6.45
CA ARG A 159 -10.83 15.69 6.23
C ARG A 159 -11.56 16.87 6.88
N ASP A 160 -12.84 16.72 7.22
CA ASP A 160 -13.63 17.77 7.87
C ASP A 160 -13.52 17.75 9.42
N ASP A 161 -12.84 16.74 9.98
CA ASP A 161 -12.53 16.64 11.42
C ASP A 161 -11.02 16.82 11.64
N PRO A 162 -10.56 18.00 12.11
CA PRO A 162 -9.15 18.24 12.42
C PRO A 162 -8.58 17.26 13.47
N ALA A 163 -9.43 16.65 14.31
CA ALA A 163 -8.99 15.64 15.28
C ALA A 163 -8.74 14.25 14.65
N ALA A 164 -9.08 14.07 13.37
CA ALA A 164 -8.79 12.86 12.61
C ALA A 164 -7.48 12.96 11.80
N GLU A 165 -6.79 14.11 11.83
CA GLU A 165 -5.52 14.27 11.14
C GLU A 165 -4.38 13.58 11.89
N TYR A 166 -3.66 12.72 11.19
CA TYR A 166 -2.49 12.03 11.73
C TYR A 166 -1.24 12.89 11.53
N ALA A 167 -0.54 13.21 12.62
CA ALA A 167 0.78 13.82 12.56
C ALA A 167 1.85 12.73 12.39
N TRP A 168 2.58 12.80 11.28
CA TRP A 168 3.60 11.84 10.92
C TRP A 168 4.78 11.86 11.90
N LEU A 169 5.34 10.68 12.18
CA LEU A 169 6.45 10.51 13.12
C LEU A 169 7.80 10.70 12.45
N LEU A 170 8.05 10.01 11.34
CA LEU A 170 9.33 10.05 10.64
C LEU A 170 9.19 10.42 9.17
N LEU A 171 8.01 10.22 8.57
CA LEU A 171 7.74 10.67 7.21
C LEU A 171 7.27 12.13 7.18
N SER A 172 7.56 12.80 6.08
CA SER A 172 6.93 14.03 5.64
C SER A 172 6.32 13.75 4.27
N VAL A 173 5.01 13.97 4.16
CA VAL A 173 4.25 13.76 2.92
C VAL A 173 3.97 15.12 2.30
N GLY A 174 4.78 15.52 1.33
CA GLY A 174 4.48 16.65 0.45
C GLY A 174 3.59 16.24 -0.74
N GLU A 175 3.12 17.20 -1.54
CA GLU A 175 2.31 16.90 -2.73
C GLU A 175 3.02 16.01 -3.76
N TYR A 176 4.36 15.95 -3.74
CA TYR A 176 5.15 15.26 -4.78
C TYR A 176 6.33 14.41 -4.27
N GLU A 177 6.68 14.44 -2.97
CA GLU A 177 7.83 13.70 -2.43
C GLU A 177 7.58 13.18 -1.01
N PHE A 178 8.04 11.95 -0.76
CA PHE A 178 8.21 11.39 0.58
C PHE A 178 9.63 11.73 1.05
N THR A 179 9.74 12.52 2.12
CA THR A 179 11.02 12.83 2.75
C THR A 179 11.02 12.37 4.20
N TYR A 180 12.20 12.07 4.75
CA TYR A 180 12.31 11.79 6.17
C TYR A 180 12.47 13.08 6.96
N LEU A 181 11.77 13.17 8.08
CA LEU A 181 11.98 14.20 9.08
C LEU A 181 13.36 14.00 9.72
N ASP A 182 14.07 15.09 9.94
CA ASP A 182 15.38 15.15 10.61
C ASP A 182 15.29 15.69 12.05
N ARG A 183 14.09 16.08 12.47
CA ARG A 183 13.80 16.68 13.78
C ARG A 183 12.40 16.31 14.26
N CYS A 184 12.19 16.39 15.57
CA CYS A 184 10.90 16.14 16.18
C CYS A 184 9.82 17.08 15.60
N PRO A 185 8.65 16.57 15.18
CA PRO A 185 7.51 17.39 14.82
C PRO A 185 7.14 18.38 15.94
N GLU A 186 6.70 19.58 15.56
CA GLU A 186 6.34 20.65 16.51
C GLU A 186 5.29 20.18 17.52
N CYS A 187 4.28 19.44 17.06
CA CYS A 187 3.20 18.90 17.89
C CYS A 187 3.66 17.86 18.93
N TYR A 188 4.88 17.35 18.81
CA TYR A 188 5.46 16.37 19.73
C TYR A 188 6.64 16.89 20.53
N LYS A 189 6.96 18.19 20.49
CA LYS A 189 8.09 18.77 21.23
C LYS A 189 8.07 18.48 22.73
N ASP A 190 6.91 18.57 23.38
CA ASP A 190 6.77 18.26 24.81
C ASP A 190 7.02 16.77 25.12
N HIS A 191 7.08 15.93 24.10
CA HIS A 191 7.34 14.48 24.17
C HIS A 191 8.52 14.08 23.27
N GLU A 192 9.49 14.98 23.06
CA GLU A 192 10.60 14.75 22.14
C GLU A 192 11.39 13.48 22.49
N GLU A 193 11.61 13.19 23.77
CA GLU A 193 12.29 11.95 24.21
C GLU A 193 11.53 10.68 23.77
N PHE A 194 10.19 10.71 23.83
CA PHE A 194 9.36 9.58 23.39
C PHE A 194 9.41 9.42 21.87
N TRP A 195 9.40 10.54 21.13
CA TRP A 195 9.61 10.53 19.69
C TRP A 195 10.99 9.97 19.33
N GLN A 196 12.08 10.48 19.93
CA GLN A 196 13.45 10.01 19.70
C GLN A 196 13.60 8.51 20.00
N THR A 197 13.03 8.05 21.11
CA THR A 197 13.04 6.62 21.46
C THR A 197 12.29 5.78 20.42
N THR A 198 11.15 6.26 19.94
CA THR A 198 10.31 5.55 18.96
C THR A 198 10.99 5.47 17.59
N VAL A 199 11.58 6.56 17.09
CA VAL A 199 12.26 6.56 15.78
C VAL A 199 13.53 5.69 15.80
N ARG A 200 14.21 5.57 16.95
CA ARG A 200 15.42 4.75 17.14
C ARG A 200 15.14 3.31 17.60
N THR A 201 13.88 2.94 17.80
CA THR A 201 13.51 1.55 18.09
C THR A 201 13.39 0.78 16.77
N PHE A 202 14.19 -0.27 16.60
CA PHE A 202 14.22 -1.07 15.37
C PHE A 202 13.56 -2.43 15.56
N ILE A 203 12.61 -2.72 14.67
CA ILE A 203 12.00 -4.01 14.43
C ILE A 203 12.93 -4.77 13.48
N ARG A 204 13.39 -5.95 13.89
CA ARG A 204 14.20 -6.87 13.10
C ARG A 204 13.24 -7.82 12.38
N ASP A 205 13.17 -7.67 11.07
CA ASP A 205 12.29 -8.44 10.19
C ASP A 205 13.05 -8.91 8.94
N THR A 206 12.31 -9.30 7.89
CA THR A 206 12.90 -9.55 6.58
C THR A 206 12.24 -8.69 5.50
N GLU A 207 13.06 -8.20 4.57
CA GLU A 207 12.63 -7.56 3.33
C GLU A 207 12.95 -8.47 2.15
N ASN A 208 11.92 -8.94 1.45
CA ASN A 208 12.04 -9.85 0.31
C ASN A 208 12.89 -11.11 0.61
N GLY A 209 12.93 -11.54 1.88
CA GLY A 209 13.69 -12.68 2.37
C GLY A 209 15.05 -12.33 3.01
N ASP A 210 15.55 -11.10 2.80
CA ASP A 210 16.81 -10.64 3.38
C ASP A 210 16.57 -10.01 4.75
N GLN A 211 17.52 -10.16 5.67
CA GLN A 211 17.43 -9.54 7.00
C GLN A 211 17.40 -8.01 6.89
N ALA A 212 16.46 -7.39 7.59
CA ALA A 212 16.26 -5.95 7.57
C ALA A 212 15.93 -5.39 8.96
N ASN A 213 16.12 -4.08 9.09
CA ASN A 213 15.69 -3.32 10.25
C ASN A 213 14.68 -2.27 9.81
N LEU A 214 13.55 -2.20 10.52
CA LEU A 214 12.49 -1.23 10.29
C LEU A 214 12.30 -0.38 11.55
N SER A 215 12.39 0.94 11.42
CA SER A 215 12.07 1.84 12.54
C SER A 215 10.61 1.66 12.96
N LEU A 216 10.35 1.59 14.27
CA LEU A 216 8.99 1.53 14.81
C LEU A 216 8.15 2.74 14.36
N ALA A 217 8.76 3.93 14.27
CA ALA A 217 8.09 5.11 13.74
C ALA A 217 7.64 4.92 12.27
N LEU A 218 8.48 4.32 11.41
CA LEU A 218 8.11 4.02 10.03
C LEU A 218 7.05 2.94 9.92
N ALA A 219 7.10 1.93 10.79
CA ALA A 219 6.08 0.90 10.86
C ALA A 219 4.72 1.50 11.24
N ILE A 220 4.68 2.45 12.19
CA ILE A 220 3.45 3.18 12.56
C ILE A 220 3.01 4.09 11.40
N ASP A 221 3.90 4.89 10.83
CA ASP A 221 3.59 5.78 9.71
C ASP A 221 3.03 5.01 8.50
N ASN A 222 3.50 3.78 8.26
CA ASN A 222 3.06 2.90 7.17
C ASN A 222 2.07 1.82 7.60
N LEU A 223 1.50 1.91 8.81
CA LEU A 223 0.39 1.06 9.23
C LEU A 223 -0.89 1.53 8.54
N TRP A 224 -1.07 1.13 7.28
CA TRP A 224 -2.21 1.50 6.45
C TRP A 224 -3.39 0.53 6.70
N PRO A 225 -4.53 0.99 7.26
CA PRO A 225 -5.69 0.12 7.50
C PRO A 225 -6.26 -0.55 6.25
N CYS A 226 -6.09 0.08 5.08
CA CYS A 226 -6.56 -0.44 3.81
C CYS A 226 -5.71 -1.61 3.26
N HIS A 227 -4.54 -1.86 3.84
CA HIS A 227 -3.63 -2.92 3.44
C HIS A 227 -4.22 -4.31 3.71
N TRP A 228 -3.90 -5.29 2.86
CA TRP A 228 -4.40 -6.67 3.01
C TRP A 228 -3.97 -7.35 4.32
N ASN A 229 -2.80 -6.97 4.86
CA ASN A 229 -2.17 -7.56 6.04
C ASN A 229 -2.32 -6.68 7.30
N PHE A 230 -3.40 -5.89 7.41
CA PHE A 230 -3.51 -4.87 8.45
C PHE A 230 -3.42 -5.44 9.87
N ALA A 231 -4.11 -6.54 10.17
CA ALA A 231 -4.19 -7.09 11.53
C ALA A 231 -2.83 -7.62 12.01
N GLU A 232 -2.10 -8.31 11.13
CA GLU A 232 -0.77 -8.85 11.37
C GLU A 232 0.27 -7.73 11.49
N ASN A 233 0.21 -6.71 10.64
CA ASN A 233 1.07 -5.53 10.76
C ASN A 233 0.81 -4.79 12.08
N LEU A 234 -0.44 -4.67 12.49
CA LEU A 234 -0.82 -4.09 13.78
C LEU A 234 -0.20 -4.92 14.92
N GLN A 235 -0.29 -6.25 14.86
CA GLN A 235 0.34 -7.12 15.85
C GLN A 235 1.86 -6.87 15.94
N ILE A 236 2.57 -6.82 14.80
CA ILE A 236 4.01 -6.53 14.76
C ILE A 236 4.34 -5.21 15.46
N VAL A 237 3.58 -4.15 15.17
CA VAL A 237 3.77 -2.84 15.79
C VAL A 237 3.52 -2.89 17.31
N LEU A 238 2.46 -3.56 17.76
CA LEU A 238 2.14 -3.68 19.20
C LEU A 238 3.15 -4.55 19.95
N GLU A 239 3.64 -5.62 19.33
CA GLU A 239 4.72 -6.46 19.87
C GLU A 239 6.02 -5.66 20.04
N ALA A 240 6.37 -4.83 19.04
CA ALA A 240 7.53 -3.94 19.11
C ALA A 240 7.38 -2.90 20.23
N ILE A 241 6.21 -2.26 20.38
CA ILE A 241 5.89 -1.38 21.53
C ILE A 241 6.01 -2.15 22.85
N GLY A 242 5.59 -3.42 22.87
CA GLY A 242 5.72 -4.33 24.00
C GLY A 242 7.16 -4.68 24.38
N GLY A 243 8.10 -4.55 23.43
CA GLY A 243 9.53 -4.86 23.57
C GLY A 243 9.99 -6.10 22.79
N LYS A 244 9.10 -6.79 22.07
CA LYS A 244 9.47 -7.90 21.17
C LYS A 244 9.90 -7.31 19.82
N LEU A 245 11.21 -7.17 19.65
CA LEU A 245 11.80 -6.53 18.46
C LEU A 245 12.18 -7.49 17.34
N ASN A 246 12.13 -8.81 17.55
CA ASN A 246 12.33 -9.80 16.47
C ASN A 246 10.96 -10.33 16.07
N THR A 247 10.60 -10.20 14.80
CA THR A 247 9.30 -10.65 14.30
C THR A 247 9.38 -12.05 13.73
N ASP A 248 8.31 -12.83 13.92
CA ASP A 248 8.19 -14.18 13.34
C ASP A 248 7.76 -14.11 11.86
N THR A 249 7.11 -13.02 11.48
CA THR A 249 6.66 -12.72 10.12
C THR A 249 7.10 -11.32 9.72
N PRO A 250 7.32 -11.07 8.42
CA PRO A 250 7.79 -9.77 7.95
C PRO A 250 6.67 -8.72 7.91
N PHE A 251 7.03 -7.46 8.18
CA PHE A 251 6.10 -6.34 8.01
C PHE A 251 5.87 -6.09 6.52
N SER A 252 4.61 -5.99 6.10
CA SER A 252 4.25 -5.82 4.69
C SER A 252 3.48 -4.53 4.48
N ALA A 253 3.98 -3.58 3.69
CA ALA A 253 3.28 -2.32 3.44
C ALA A 253 3.65 -1.75 2.07
N CYS A 254 2.66 -1.28 1.31
CA CYS A 254 2.79 -0.49 0.07
C CYS A 254 4.10 -0.73 -0.72
N GLY A 255 4.26 -1.96 -1.23
CA GLY A 255 5.43 -2.40 -2.00
C GLY A 255 6.46 -3.20 -1.21
N ARG A 256 6.66 -2.93 0.10
CA ARG A 256 7.49 -3.77 0.99
C ARG A 256 6.85 -5.15 1.11
N ASN A 257 7.63 -6.18 0.82
CA ASN A 257 7.18 -7.57 0.88
C ASN A 257 5.92 -7.85 0.04
N ILE A 258 5.73 -7.12 -1.08
CA ILE A 258 4.57 -7.31 -1.98
C ILE A 258 4.49 -8.71 -2.57
N SER A 259 5.61 -9.46 -2.57
CA SER A 259 5.64 -10.88 -2.94
C SER A 259 4.71 -11.75 -2.09
N LEU A 260 4.37 -11.33 -0.87
CA LEU A 260 3.50 -12.05 0.06
C LEU A 260 2.01 -11.77 -0.14
N VAL A 261 1.64 -10.91 -1.10
CA VAL A 261 0.23 -10.58 -1.34
C VAL A 261 -0.58 -11.85 -1.67
N PRO A 262 -1.70 -12.14 -0.99
CA PRO A 262 -2.39 -13.42 -1.10
C PRO A 262 -3.00 -13.65 -2.49
N ILE A 263 -3.21 -12.58 -3.26
CA ILE A 263 -3.78 -12.63 -4.61
C ILE A 263 -2.72 -12.72 -5.71
N ARG A 264 -1.43 -12.93 -5.38
CA ARG A 264 -0.33 -12.92 -6.34
C ARG A 264 -0.58 -13.80 -7.56
N GLY A 265 -0.80 -15.10 -7.35
CA GLY A 265 -1.01 -16.05 -8.46
C GLY A 265 -2.21 -15.68 -9.32
N ARG A 266 -3.30 -15.18 -8.70
CA ARG A 266 -4.46 -14.68 -9.45
C ARG A 266 -4.10 -13.47 -10.31
N MET A 267 -3.33 -12.52 -9.79
CA MET A 267 -2.90 -11.33 -10.54
C MET A 267 -1.95 -11.70 -11.70
N GLU A 268 -1.07 -12.69 -11.51
CA GLU A 268 -0.23 -13.27 -12.56
C GLU A 268 -1.09 -13.86 -13.69
N THR A 269 -2.08 -14.72 -13.37
CA THR A 269 -3.02 -15.25 -14.36
C THR A 269 -3.77 -14.16 -15.12
N ILE A 270 -4.22 -13.10 -14.43
CA ILE A 270 -4.90 -11.97 -15.09
C ILE A 270 -3.96 -11.23 -16.04
N SER A 271 -2.72 -10.96 -15.61
CA SER A 271 -1.72 -10.31 -16.47
C SER A 271 -1.44 -11.15 -17.72
N ASN A 272 -1.26 -12.46 -17.58
CA ASN A 272 -1.09 -13.40 -18.70
C ASN A 272 -2.31 -13.37 -19.64
N THR A 273 -3.52 -13.34 -19.09
CA THR A 273 -4.77 -13.25 -19.87
C THR A 273 -4.82 -11.97 -20.71
N LEU A 274 -4.43 -10.84 -20.14
CA LEU A 274 -4.38 -9.55 -20.82
C LEU A 274 -3.29 -9.54 -21.92
N MET A 275 -2.14 -10.16 -21.67
CA MET A 275 -1.10 -10.35 -22.68
C MET A 275 -1.56 -11.28 -23.81
N ALA A 276 -2.29 -12.35 -23.50
CA ALA A 276 -2.89 -13.23 -24.51
C ALA A 276 -3.90 -12.47 -25.37
N PHE A 277 -4.73 -11.63 -24.74
CA PHE A 277 -5.64 -10.73 -25.45
C PHE A 277 -4.90 -9.74 -26.36
N CYS A 278 -3.69 -9.32 -26.01
CA CYS A 278 -2.84 -8.47 -26.85
C CYS A 278 -2.04 -9.24 -27.91
N GLY A 279 -2.02 -10.58 -27.86
CA GLY A 279 -1.22 -11.43 -28.74
C GLY A 279 0.28 -11.47 -28.41
N THR A 280 0.65 -11.15 -27.16
CA THR A 280 2.05 -11.08 -26.70
C THR A 280 2.43 -12.15 -25.68
N LEU A 281 1.52 -13.06 -25.35
CA LEU A 281 1.77 -14.14 -24.39
C LEU A 281 2.61 -15.27 -25.02
N GLU A 282 3.63 -15.73 -24.29
CA GLU A 282 4.40 -16.93 -24.65
C GLU A 282 3.59 -18.21 -24.37
N SER A 283 3.84 -19.28 -25.14
CA SER A 283 3.11 -20.54 -25.01
C SER A 283 3.31 -21.20 -23.64
N GLY A 284 2.24 -21.76 -23.06
CA GLY A 284 2.30 -22.60 -21.85
C GLY A 284 1.98 -21.90 -20.53
N GLN A 285 1.60 -20.61 -20.56
CA GLN A 285 1.16 -19.88 -19.38
C GLN A 285 -0.37 -19.97 -19.18
N ASP A 286 -0.79 -20.06 -17.92
CA ASP A 286 -2.21 -20.12 -17.55
C ASP A 286 -2.94 -18.80 -17.85
N VAL A 287 -4.14 -18.93 -18.43
CA VAL A 287 -5.04 -17.82 -18.76
C VAL A 287 -6.43 -18.07 -18.20
N ASP A 288 -7.12 -16.99 -17.85
CA ASP A 288 -8.51 -17.00 -17.46
C ASP A 288 -9.40 -16.79 -18.68
N LYS A 289 -10.12 -17.84 -19.08
CA LYS A 289 -11.01 -17.82 -20.25
C LYS A 289 -12.21 -16.91 -20.06
N GLU A 290 -12.76 -16.82 -18.85
CA GLU A 290 -13.93 -15.97 -18.57
C GLU A 290 -13.56 -14.49 -18.71
N LEU A 291 -12.40 -14.09 -18.19
CA LEU A 291 -11.90 -12.73 -18.36
C LEU A 291 -11.57 -12.41 -19.82
N LEU A 292 -11.05 -13.37 -20.57
CA LEU A 292 -10.78 -13.21 -22.00
C LEU A 292 -12.08 -12.97 -22.79
N GLU A 293 -13.14 -13.71 -22.47
CA GLU A 293 -14.48 -13.51 -23.04
C GLU A 293 -15.05 -12.13 -22.68
N LEU A 294 -14.86 -11.66 -21.45
CA LEU A 294 -15.30 -10.33 -21.00
C LEU A 294 -14.63 -9.18 -21.78
N LEU A 295 -13.36 -9.33 -22.17
CA LEU A 295 -12.65 -8.33 -22.99
C LEU A 295 -13.28 -8.18 -24.39
N GLY A 296 -13.92 -9.23 -24.89
CA GLY A 296 -14.64 -9.25 -26.15
C GLY A 296 -13.73 -9.14 -27.38
N LYS A 297 -14.20 -8.47 -28.43
CA LYS A 297 -13.41 -8.28 -29.66
C LYS A 297 -12.21 -7.36 -29.41
N GLN A 298 -11.07 -7.73 -29.98
CA GLN A 298 -9.88 -6.89 -30.02
C GLN A 298 -10.15 -5.63 -30.86
N ALA A 299 -9.90 -4.47 -30.25
CA ALA A 299 -9.83 -3.16 -30.87
C ALA A 299 -8.53 -2.49 -30.40
N GLU A 300 -8.03 -1.48 -31.11
CA GLU A 300 -6.74 -0.86 -30.79
C GLU A 300 -6.70 -0.26 -29.39
N GLU A 301 -7.78 0.42 -29.00
CA GLU A 301 -7.95 1.08 -27.72
C GLU A 301 -8.02 0.06 -26.57
N LYS A 302 -8.71 -1.07 -26.80
CA LYS A 302 -8.78 -2.16 -25.82
C LYS A 302 -7.43 -2.84 -25.64
N ARG A 303 -6.66 -3.04 -26.71
CA ARG A 303 -5.31 -3.60 -26.63
C ARG A 303 -4.38 -2.67 -25.85
N TRP A 304 -4.46 -1.36 -26.07
CA TRP A 304 -3.67 -0.39 -25.29
C TRP A 304 -4.00 -0.43 -23.80
N LEU A 305 -5.28 -0.42 -23.42
CA LEU A 305 -5.69 -0.51 -22.03
C LEU A 305 -5.34 -1.86 -21.39
N ALA A 306 -5.50 -2.96 -22.12
CA ALA A 306 -5.14 -4.30 -21.65
C ALA A 306 -3.63 -4.45 -21.45
N ALA A 307 -2.82 -3.98 -22.39
CA ALA A 307 -1.36 -3.96 -22.26
C ALA A 307 -0.92 -3.08 -21.08
N SER A 308 -1.54 -1.90 -20.91
CA SER A 308 -1.30 -1.01 -19.78
C SER A 308 -1.56 -1.70 -18.44
N LEU A 309 -2.73 -2.31 -18.27
CA LEU A 309 -3.08 -3.03 -17.04
C LEU A 309 -2.17 -4.23 -16.79
N ALA A 310 -1.86 -5.01 -17.82
CA ALA A 310 -0.97 -6.17 -17.71
C ALA A 310 0.41 -5.77 -17.19
N LYS A 311 0.97 -4.68 -17.76
CA LYS A 311 2.25 -4.10 -17.36
C LYS A 311 2.20 -3.56 -15.93
N THR A 312 1.18 -2.78 -15.58
CA THR A 312 0.99 -2.26 -14.22
C THR A 312 0.95 -3.39 -13.19
N ILE A 313 0.20 -4.47 -13.45
CA ILE A 313 0.14 -5.63 -12.54
C ILE A 313 1.54 -6.24 -12.35
N ARG A 314 2.26 -6.51 -13.44
CA ARG A 314 3.61 -7.11 -13.36
C ARG A 314 4.59 -6.22 -12.60
N LEU A 315 4.56 -4.91 -12.87
CA LEU A 315 5.40 -3.95 -12.17
C LEU A 315 5.04 -3.86 -10.69
N GLN A 316 3.77 -3.94 -10.29
CA GLN A 316 3.44 -3.92 -8.86
C GLN A 316 3.79 -5.25 -8.14
N LEU A 317 3.68 -6.39 -8.83
CA LEU A 317 4.07 -7.68 -8.26
C LEU A 317 5.60 -7.90 -8.21
N ASN A 318 6.33 -7.19 -9.07
CA ASN A 318 7.79 -7.17 -9.10
C ASN A 318 8.28 -5.75 -9.42
N PRO A 319 8.29 -4.85 -8.42
CA PRO A 319 8.62 -3.45 -8.62
C PRO A 319 10.03 -3.27 -9.20
N PRO A 320 10.25 -2.28 -10.09
CA PRO A 320 11.58 -1.84 -10.49
C PRO A 320 12.48 -1.49 -9.30
N ALA A 321 13.80 -1.47 -9.49
CA ALA A 321 14.77 -1.36 -8.39
C ALA A 321 14.64 -0.04 -7.60
N ASP A 322 14.39 1.06 -8.28
CA ASP A 322 14.07 2.37 -7.72
C ASP A 322 12.79 2.35 -6.88
N MET A 323 11.72 1.72 -7.39
CA MET A 323 10.48 1.52 -6.64
C MET A 323 10.69 0.64 -5.40
N ARG A 324 11.47 -0.45 -5.52
CA ARG A 324 11.84 -1.29 -4.37
C ARG A 324 12.65 -0.51 -3.33
N ALA A 325 13.58 0.34 -3.75
CA ALA A 325 14.35 1.16 -2.84
C ALA A 325 13.47 2.10 -2.02
N ILE A 326 12.45 2.71 -2.63
CA ILE A 326 11.47 3.56 -1.93
C ILE A 326 10.64 2.70 -0.94
N SER A 327 10.11 1.58 -1.42
CA SER A 327 9.28 0.69 -0.59
C SER A 327 10.06 -0.07 0.48
N SER A 328 11.39 -0.12 0.41
CA SER A 328 12.23 -0.74 1.45
C SER A 328 12.00 -0.10 2.82
N MET A 329 11.59 1.17 2.85
CA MET A 329 11.48 1.93 4.10
C MET A 329 12.79 1.89 4.92
N ALA A 330 13.93 1.85 4.22
CA ALA A 330 15.23 2.02 4.87
C ALA A 330 15.25 3.37 5.59
N GLY A 331 15.40 3.32 6.92
CA GLY A 331 15.41 4.52 7.75
C GLY A 331 16.60 5.43 7.44
N PRO A 332 16.48 6.75 7.69
CA PRO A 332 17.55 7.69 7.39
C PRO A 332 18.80 7.44 8.24
N ASP A 333 19.98 7.76 7.70
CA ASP A 333 21.27 7.52 8.38
C ASP A 333 21.35 8.06 9.80
N TRP A 334 20.66 9.15 10.11
CA TRP A 334 20.73 9.80 11.41
C TRP A 334 20.05 8.99 12.53
N ILE A 335 19.06 8.14 12.22
CA ILE A 335 18.47 7.23 13.22
C ILE A 335 19.31 5.97 13.45
N ASN A 336 20.21 5.66 12.51
CA ASN A 336 21.09 4.49 12.55
C ASN A 336 22.42 4.77 13.31
N LYS A 337 22.69 6.04 13.68
CA LYS A 337 23.89 6.45 14.39
C LYS A 337 23.58 6.59 15.89
N GLU A 338 24.32 5.85 16.72
CA GLU A 338 24.22 5.89 18.18
C GLU A 338 24.49 7.29 18.75
#